data_AF-A0A533UG13-F1
#
_entry.id   AF-A0A533UG13-F1
#
_cell.length_a   1.000
_cell.length_b   1.000
_cell.length_c   1.000
_cell.angle_alpha   90.00
_cell.angle_beta   90.00
_cell.angle_gamma   90.00
#
_symmetry.space_group_name_H-M   'P 1'
#
loop_
_entity.id
_entity.type
_entity.pdbx_description
1 polymer ?
#
loop_
_entity_poly.entity_id
_entity_poly.type
_entity_poly.pdbx_seq_one_letter_code
_entity_poly.pdbx_strand_id
1 'polypeptide(L)' 'MINLAILISGRGSNMEAILKSIKKNKIPVKPVVIISNKPDAKGIKIAQKLGVTTV' A
#
# COMPACT_ATOMS: atom_id res chain seq x y z
N MET A 1 13.83 -6.10 -10.12
CA MET A 1 12.50 -6.01 -9.45
C MET A 1 12.21 -4.53 -9.22
N ILE A 2 11.04 -4.03 -9.61
CA ILE A 2 10.71 -2.59 -9.53
C ILE A 2 10.18 -2.26 -8.13
N ASN A 3 10.66 -1.16 -7.54
CA ASN A 3 10.15 -0.65 -6.28
C ASN A 3 8.89 0.20 -6.53
N LEU A 4 7.84 -0.05 -5.75
CA LEU A 4 6.55 0.64 -5.84
C LEU A 4 6.30 1.47 -4.59
N ALA A 5 6.11 2.78 -4.78
CA ALA A 5 5.53 3.68 -3.80
C ALA A 5 4.07 3.97 -4.18
N ILE A 6 3.16 4.05 -3.20
CA ILE A 6 1.74 4.34 -3.43
C ILE A 6 1.32 5.53 -2.58
N LEU A 7 0.73 6.55 -3.20
CA LEU A 7 0.19 7.73 -2.52
C LEU A 7 -1.32 7.56 -2.29
N ILE A 8 -1.80 7.85 -1.08
CA ILE A 8 -3.21 7.73 -0.70
C ILE A 8 -3.72 8.94 0.10
N SER A 9 -5.03 9.16 0.09
CA SER A 9 -5.68 10.26 0.81
C SER A 9 -6.97 9.85 1.54
N GLY A 10 -7.19 8.53 1.72
CA GLY A 10 -8.45 8.02 2.27
C GLY A 10 -8.48 6.51 2.49
N ARG A 11 -9.58 5.85 2.07
CA ARG A 11 -9.87 4.44 2.40
C ARG A 11 -8.84 3.43 1.91
N GLY A 12 -8.11 3.72 0.83
CA GLY A 12 -7.04 2.86 0.33
C GLY A 12 -7.51 1.58 -0.38
N SER A 13 -8.74 1.52 -0.92
CA SER A 13 -9.28 0.32 -1.59
C SER A 13 -8.43 -0.14 -2.79
N ASN A 14 -7.95 0.79 -3.62
CA ASN A 14 -7.07 0.46 -4.75
C ASN A 14 -5.71 -0.06 -4.27
N MET A 15 -5.13 0.63 -3.28
CA MET A 15 -3.88 0.21 -2.64
C MET A 15 -4.01 -1.21 -2.07
N GLU A 16 -5.10 -1.52 -1.36
CA GLU A 16 -5.35 -2.85 -0.81
C GLU A 16 -5.42 -3.93 -1.91
N ALA A 17 -6.11 -3.66 -3.01
CA ALA A 17 -6.21 -4.59 -4.13
C ALA A 17 -4.85 -4.85 -4.80
N ILE A 18 -4.03 -3.81 -4.96
CA ILE A 18 -2.67 -3.90 -5.49
C ILE A 18 -1.79 -4.74 -4.55
N LEU A 19 -1.77 -4.42 -3.25
CA LEU A 19 -0.96 -5.14 -2.26
C LEU A 19 -1.37 -6.61 -2.14
N LYS A 20 -2.67 -6.92 -2.19
CA LYS A 20 -3.16 -8.31 -2.22
C LYS A 20 -2.72 -9.04 -3.48
N SER A 21 -2.68 -8.37 -4.63
CA SER A 21 -2.23 -8.96 -5.90
C SER A 21 -0.73 -9.25 -5.90
N ILE A 22 0.07 -8.34 -5.32
CA ILE A 22 1.51 -8.53 -5.08
C ILE A 22 1.72 -9.72 -4.13
N LYS A 23 1.00 -9.79 -3.01
CA LYS A 23 1.09 -10.92 -2.07
C LYS A 23 0.74 -12.27 -2.71
N LYS A 24 -0.12 -12.27 -3.73
CA LYS A 24 -0.47 -13.43 -4.55
C LYS A 24 0.50 -13.68 -5.72
N ASN A 25 1.64 -12.98 -5.76
CA ASN A 25 2.65 -13.05 -6.83
C ASN A 25 2.10 -12.77 -8.24
N LYS A 26 1.00 -12.01 -8.37
CA LYS A 26 0.42 -11.65 -9.68
C LYS A 26 1.08 -10.44 -10.32
N ILE A 27 1.75 -9.62 -9.51
CA ILE A 27 2.42 -8.39 -9.96
C ILE A 27 3.87 -8.47 -9.45
N PRO A 28 4.88 -8.54 -10.34
CA PRO A 28 6.28 -8.74 -9.96
C PRO A 28 6.97 -7.43 -9.53
N VAL A 29 6.42 -6.79 -8.50
CA VAL A 29 6.94 -5.52 -7.93
C VAL A 29 7.08 -5.61 -6.41
N LYS A 30 7.97 -4.78 -5.85
CA LYS A 30 8.20 -4.69 -4.41
C LYS A 30 7.55 -3.41 -3.86
N PRO A 31 6.47 -3.48 -3.08
CA PRO A 31 5.92 -2.32 -2.40
C PRO A 31 6.88 -1.90 -1.28
N VAL A 32 7.36 -0.67 -1.32
CA VAL A 32 8.38 -0.17 -0.37
C VAL A 32 7.81 0.84 0.62
N VAL A 33 6.84 1.66 0.20
CA VAL A 33 6.24 2.68 1.06
C VAL A 33 4.83 3.05 0.59
N ILE A 34 3.94 3.29 1.54
CA ILE A 34 2.66 3.96 1.32
C ILE A 34 2.74 5.35 1.95
N ILE A 35 2.45 6.40 1.20
CA ILE A 35 2.52 7.78 1.68
C ILE A 35 1.09 8.33 1.75
N SER A 36 0.69 8.90 2.89
CA SER A 36 -0.59 9.58 3.00
C SER A 36 -0.45 11.05 3.35
N ASN A 37 -1.25 11.88 2.68
CA ASN A 37 -1.41 13.27 3.05
C ASN A 37 -2.44 13.48 4.18
N LYS A 38 -3.06 12.41 4.70
CA LYS A 38 -4.01 12.47 5.82
C LYS A 38 -3.61 11.48 6.91
N PRO A 39 -3.28 11.93 8.13
CA PRO A 39 -2.76 11.06 9.19
C PRO A 39 -3.77 10.01 9.68
N ASP A 40 -5.07 10.26 9.48
CA ASP A 40 -6.17 9.39 9.91
C ASP A 40 -6.73 8.51 8.78
N ALA A 41 -6.11 8.51 7.60
CA ALA A 41 -6.55 7.73 6.46
C ALA A 41 -6.66 6.24 6.81
N LYS A 42 -7.85 5.65 6.63
CA LYS A 42 -8.08 4.21 6.90
C LYS A 42 -7.11 3.30 6.12
N GLY A 43 -6.64 3.74 4.96
CA GLY A 43 -5.64 3.04 4.15
C GLY A 43 -4.30 2.82 4.85
N ILE A 44 -3.88 3.70 5.77
CA ILE A 44 -2.64 3.55 6.55
C ILE A 44 -2.70 2.27 7.39
N LYS A 45 -3.79 2.07 8.15
CA LYS A 45 -3.99 0.86 8.97
C LYS A 45 -4.02 -0.42 8.13
N ILE A 46 -4.56 -0.34 6.91
CA ILE A 46 -4.60 -1.48 5.99
C ILE A 46 -3.18 -1.81 5.49
N ALA A 47 -2.40 -0.80 5.09
CA ALA A 47 -1.01 -0.97 4.66
C ALA A 47 -0.12 -1.59 5.76
N GLN A 48 -0.24 -1.08 6.98
CA GLN A 48 0.47 -1.61 8.15
C GLN A 48 0.11 -3.07 8.43
N LYS A 49 -1.18 -3.44 8.36
CA LYS A 49 -1.64 -4.84 8.49
C LYS A 49 -1.10 -5.76 7.39
N LEU A 50 -0.78 -5.22 6.22
CA LEU A 50 -0.17 -5.95 5.11
C LEU A 50 1.36 -5.93 5.15
N GLY A 51 1.96 -5.35 6.20
CA GLY A 51 3.41 -5.35 6.43
C GLY A 51 4.18 -4.34 5.57
N VAL A 52 3.53 -3.27 5.10
CA VAL A 52 4.17 -2.22 4.29
C VAL A 52 4.40 -0.98 5.15
N THR A 53 5.59 -0.39 5.03
CA THR A 53 5.95 0.87 5.67
C THR A 53 4.99 2.00 5.24
N THR A 54 4.59 2.84 6.20
CA THR A 54 3.69 3.98 5.97
C THR A 54 4.33 5.29 6.44
N VAL A 55 4.13 6.36 5.67
CA VAL A 55 4.53 7.74 5.99
C VAL A 55 3.33 8.67 5.87
#